data_AF-A0A452GF31-F1
#
_entry.id   AF-A0A452GF31-F1
#
_cell.length_a   1.000
_cell.length_b   1.000
_cell.length_c   1.000
_cell.angle_alpha   90.00
_cell.angle_beta   90.00
_cell.angle_gamma   90.00
#
_symmetry.space_group_name_H-M   'P 1'
#
loop_
_entity.id
_entity.type
_entity.pdbx_description
1 polymer ?
#
loop_
_entity_poly.entity_id
_entity_poly.type
_entity_poly.pdbx_seq_one_letter_code
_entity_poly.pdbx_strand_id
1 'polypeptide(L)'
;MPATLGPAGVKPPVHEQISELQNKIQLLEGDRKAFYESSQWTIKKNRESIQWLRQENKKLHKKLAAILAGDAQIIKEVFRDRAAEKALLKNKSGEGAIEVINHRLCEKINRLNDLKHQVEVRKRRLEELQLQYDSKVQEAQGSQAVVEEGDAEAAKEEGFTAQTQLDTLEAEILRLHHELHGLQAMNTEAQVTRDAAREQLQLQEDSVYRDRQMWELKLMELKKQAEERRAQNERAERRTLRERLPLQTEELLSDAQHSKGTGLRAKQLLGTAAAVEETFEKIKVATGVTNSRDVVRRFLAQGDTFQQLEQLTTKNEEALVRLREEEEALQAELQGLTYSGEARVMGAQRLLEELRAHLRQEEMQRDTAKRQLDKVTRVLLVAKAGVEHLASKVQHIWLESGRFAGAPPDKAAGDYVLELLAETEEKLLQVLAELSDHDQRELLQKITEEEFHANLEGRLPSANVRVKLPVAQKQDMYYGECGRGRVSSRLEEAKVRV
;
A
#
# COMPACT_ATOMS: atom_id res chain seq x y z
N MET A 1 -45.10 -45.83 -45.86
CA MET A 1 -45.00 -47.31 -45.77
C MET A 1 -45.40 -47.72 -44.35
N PRO A 2 -46.11 -48.84 -44.18
CA PRO A 2 -47.31 -48.95 -43.35
C PRO A 2 -47.05 -49.25 -41.87
N ALA A 3 -48.09 -48.99 -41.08
CA ALA A 3 -48.25 -49.40 -39.70
C ALA A 3 -48.05 -50.91 -39.53
N THR A 4 -47.08 -51.30 -38.70
CA THR A 4 -47.00 -52.64 -38.13
C THR A 4 -47.81 -52.67 -36.84
N LEU A 5 -49.07 -53.05 -36.97
CA LEU A 5 -49.92 -53.49 -35.86
C LEU A 5 -49.26 -54.73 -35.23
N GLY A 6 -48.59 -54.55 -34.10
CA GLY A 6 -48.23 -55.65 -33.21
C GLY A 6 -49.50 -56.27 -32.61
N PRO A 7 -49.56 -57.61 -32.44
CA PRO A 7 -50.79 -58.31 -32.11
C PRO A 7 -51.29 -57.94 -30.71
N ALA A 8 -52.61 -57.88 -30.59
CA ALA A 8 -53.34 -57.65 -29.35
C ALA A 8 -52.90 -58.63 -28.25
N GLY A 9 -52.80 -58.11 -27.03
CA GLY A 9 -52.25 -58.79 -25.87
C GLY A 9 -52.98 -60.08 -25.50
N VAL A 10 -52.24 -61.18 -25.53
CA VAL A 10 -52.48 -62.29 -24.62
C VAL A 10 -51.96 -61.82 -23.26
N LYS A 11 -52.88 -61.45 -22.36
CA LYS A 11 -52.51 -61.14 -20.97
C LYS A 11 -51.77 -62.37 -20.42
N PRO A 12 -50.53 -62.24 -19.92
CA PRO A 12 -49.82 -63.36 -19.31
C PRO A 12 -50.70 -63.94 -18.19
N PRO A 13 -50.65 -65.26 -17.93
CA PRO A 13 -51.51 -65.90 -16.93
C PRO A 13 -51.48 -65.11 -15.62
N VAL A 14 -52.64 -65.00 -14.95
CA VAL A 14 -52.84 -64.12 -13.78
C VAL A 14 -51.75 -64.33 -12.71
N HIS A 15 -51.23 -65.55 -12.59
CA HIS A 15 -50.14 -65.89 -11.68
C HIS A 15 -48.82 -65.18 -12.02
N GLU A 16 -48.45 -65.06 -13.30
CA GLU A 16 -47.27 -64.33 -13.74
C GLU A 16 -47.41 -62.83 -13.44
N GLN A 17 -48.58 -62.23 -13.70
CA GLN A 17 -48.83 -60.82 -13.36
C GLN A 17 -48.77 -60.54 -11.86
N ILE A 18 -49.28 -61.48 -11.03
CA ILE A 18 -49.16 -61.40 -9.57
C ILE A 18 -47.68 -61.48 -9.16
N SER A 19 -46.90 -62.38 -9.75
CA SER A 19 -45.47 -62.51 -9.47
C SER A 19 -44.67 -61.27 -9.87
N GLU A 20 -44.99 -60.66 -11.02
CA GLU A 20 -44.38 -59.40 -11.48
C GLU A 20 -44.71 -58.24 -10.54
N LEU A 21 -45.96 -58.13 -10.09
CA LEU A 21 -46.37 -57.11 -9.12
C LEU A 21 -45.71 -57.32 -7.76
N GLN A 22 -45.60 -58.57 -7.29
CA GLN A 22 -44.88 -58.92 -6.05
C GLN A 22 -43.39 -58.55 -6.14
N ASN A 23 -42.73 -58.87 -7.25
CA ASN A 23 -41.34 -58.49 -7.50
C ASN A 23 -41.17 -56.96 -7.54
N LYS A 24 -42.12 -56.24 -8.16
CA LYS A 24 -42.10 -54.78 -8.20
C LYS A 24 -42.31 -54.15 -6.81
N ILE A 25 -43.18 -54.72 -5.99
CA ILE A 25 -43.37 -54.30 -4.59
C ILE A 25 -42.10 -54.54 -3.79
N GLN A 26 -41.46 -55.71 -3.92
CA GLN A 26 -40.21 -56.02 -3.24
C GLN A 26 -39.07 -55.07 -3.65
N LEU A 27 -38.98 -54.72 -4.93
CA LEU A 27 -38.01 -53.74 -5.43
C LEU A 27 -38.25 -52.35 -4.81
N LEU A 28 -39.50 -51.87 -4.81
CA LEU A 28 -39.87 -50.59 -4.21
C LEU A 28 -39.64 -50.57 -2.69
N GLU A 29 -39.86 -51.68 -2.00
CA GLU A 29 -39.54 -51.82 -0.58
C GLU A 29 -38.02 -51.84 -0.32
N GLY A 30 -37.25 -52.46 -1.21
CA GLY A 30 -35.79 -52.44 -1.20
C GLY A 30 -35.25 -51.03 -1.39
N ASP A 31 -35.72 -50.32 -2.42
CA ASP A 31 -35.38 -48.93 -2.69
C ASP A 31 -35.73 -48.04 -1.48
N ARG A 32 -36.95 -48.17 -0.93
CA ARG A 32 -37.38 -47.39 0.25
C ARG A 32 -36.47 -47.62 1.45
N LYS A 33 -35.99 -48.86 1.67
CA LYS A 33 -35.04 -49.18 2.74
C LYS A 33 -33.66 -48.57 2.46
N ALA A 34 -33.12 -48.73 1.25
CA ALA A 34 -31.83 -48.15 0.86
C ALA A 34 -31.84 -46.60 0.96
N PHE A 35 -32.91 -45.95 0.53
CA PHE A 35 -33.09 -44.50 0.68
C PHE A 35 -33.15 -44.09 2.15
N TYR A 36 -33.85 -44.84 3.00
CA TYR A 36 -33.91 -44.55 4.43
C TYR A 36 -32.54 -44.72 5.10
N GLU A 37 -31.82 -45.80 4.81
CA GLU A 37 -30.49 -46.07 5.35
C GLU A 37 -29.47 -45.01 4.90
N SER A 38 -29.47 -44.65 3.62
CA SER A 38 -28.63 -43.57 3.08
C SER A 38 -28.95 -42.22 3.72
N SER A 39 -30.23 -41.91 3.93
CA SER A 39 -30.66 -40.70 4.64
C SER A 39 -30.22 -40.69 6.10
N GLN A 40 -30.40 -41.80 6.84
CA GLN A 40 -29.96 -41.93 8.23
C GLN A 40 -28.45 -41.82 8.36
N TRP A 41 -27.70 -42.45 7.46
CA TRP A 41 -26.25 -42.35 7.41
C TRP A 41 -25.80 -40.90 7.16
N THR A 42 -26.44 -40.20 6.22
CA THR A 42 -26.19 -38.79 5.94
C THR A 42 -26.51 -37.91 7.14
N ILE A 43 -27.62 -38.14 7.83
CA ILE A 43 -28.00 -37.43 9.06
C ILE A 43 -26.95 -37.65 10.16
N LYS A 44 -26.47 -38.90 10.32
CA LYS A 44 -25.44 -39.22 11.30
C LYS A 44 -24.12 -38.50 10.99
N LYS A 45 -23.65 -38.55 9.74
CA LYS A 45 -22.45 -37.83 9.29
C LYS A 45 -22.59 -36.32 9.51
N ASN A 46 -23.74 -35.74 9.18
CA ASN A 46 -24.02 -34.33 9.42
C ASN A 46 -24.00 -33.97 10.92
N ARG A 47 -24.54 -34.84 11.79
CA ARG A 47 -24.48 -34.64 13.25
C ARG A 47 -23.04 -34.64 13.76
N GLU A 48 -22.22 -35.56 13.30
CA GLU A 48 -20.79 -35.64 13.66
C GLU A 48 -20.03 -34.40 13.18
N SER A 49 -20.26 -33.96 11.93
CA SER A 49 -19.69 -32.72 11.39
C SER A 49 -20.10 -31.47 12.21
N ILE A 50 -21.38 -31.35 12.60
CA ILE A 50 -21.84 -30.24 13.44
C ILE A 50 -21.18 -30.28 14.82
N GLN A 51 -21.03 -31.46 15.43
CA GLN A 51 -20.35 -31.60 16.71
C GLN A 51 -18.88 -31.18 16.61
N TRP A 52 -18.19 -31.63 15.55
CA TRP A 52 -16.81 -31.24 15.28
C TRP A 52 -16.67 -29.72 15.10
N LEU A 53 -17.52 -29.10 14.28
CA LEU A 53 -17.54 -27.64 14.07
C LEU A 53 -17.82 -26.87 15.37
N ARG A 54 -18.69 -27.36 16.24
CA ARG A 54 -18.95 -26.74 17.56
C ARG A 54 -17.75 -26.83 18.48
N GLN A 55 -17.05 -27.96 18.50
CA GLN A 55 -15.83 -28.11 19.29
C GLN A 55 -14.73 -27.18 18.77
N GLU A 56 -14.58 -27.06 17.45
CA GLU A 56 -13.56 -26.19 16.86
C GLU A 56 -13.88 -24.70 17.12
N ASN A 57 -15.14 -24.28 16.97
CA ASN A 57 -15.56 -22.93 17.37
C ASN A 57 -15.27 -22.65 18.84
N LYS A 58 -15.52 -23.62 19.74
CA LYS A 58 -15.18 -23.47 21.17
C LYS A 58 -13.67 -23.31 21.39
N LYS A 59 -12.83 -24.03 20.65
CA LYS A 59 -11.37 -23.85 20.72
C LYS A 59 -10.95 -22.49 20.17
N LEU A 60 -11.50 -22.05 19.04
CA LEU A 60 -11.22 -20.74 18.44
C LEU A 60 -11.61 -19.59 19.38
N HIS A 61 -12.77 -19.65 20.03
CA HIS A 61 -13.18 -18.67 21.03
C HIS A 61 -12.22 -18.62 22.23
N LYS A 62 -11.76 -19.77 22.72
CA LYS A 62 -10.76 -19.81 23.80
C LYS A 62 -9.42 -19.20 23.36
N LYS A 63 -8.96 -19.48 22.14
CA LYS A 63 -7.74 -18.89 21.58
C LYS A 63 -7.88 -17.37 21.47
N LEU A 64 -9.00 -16.88 20.93
CA LEU A 64 -9.28 -15.45 20.82
C LEU A 64 -9.31 -14.76 22.19
N ALA A 65 -9.97 -15.36 23.19
CA ALA A 65 -10.00 -14.83 24.55
C ALA A 65 -8.60 -14.76 25.19
N ALA A 66 -7.74 -15.75 24.94
CA ALA A 66 -6.36 -15.74 25.43
C ALA A 66 -5.53 -14.62 24.77
N ILE A 67 -5.67 -14.41 23.45
CA ILE A 67 -4.99 -13.32 22.73
C ILE A 67 -5.45 -11.97 23.27
N LEU A 68 -6.77 -11.74 23.37
CA LEU A 68 -7.32 -10.47 23.87
C LEU A 68 -6.94 -10.20 25.34
N ALA A 69 -6.81 -11.25 26.16
CA ALA A 69 -6.31 -11.12 27.53
C ALA A 69 -4.83 -10.73 27.56
N GLY A 70 -4.02 -11.29 26.65
CA GLY A 70 -2.62 -10.91 26.44
C GLY A 70 -2.49 -9.45 26.01
N ASP A 71 -3.25 -9.02 25.00
CA ASP A 71 -3.29 -7.64 24.54
C ASP A 71 -3.67 -6.66 25.66
N ALA A 72 -4.70 -7.01 26.44
CA ALA A 72 -5.14 -6.19 27.57
C ALA A 72 -4.07 -6.07 28.66
N GLN A 73 -3.22 -7.09 28.85
CA GLN A 73 -2.11 -7.04 29.80
C GLN A 73 -0.99 -6.13 29.28
N ILE A 74 -0.62 -6.26 28.01
CA ILE A 74 0.38 -5.40 27.36
C ILE A 74 -0.06 -3.93 27.43
N ILE A 75 -1.32 -3.63 27.08
CA ILE A 75 -1.88 -2.28 27.17
C ILE A 75 -1.81 -1.75 28.62
N LYS A 76 -2.08 -2.58 29.63
CA LYS A 76 -1.98 -2.16 31.04
C LYS A 76 -0.54 -1.84 31.46
N GLU A 77 0.43 -2.58 30.96
CA GLU A 77 1.85 -2.42 31.27
C GLU A 77 2.43 -1.19 30.57
N VAL A 78 2.18 -1.03 29.27
CA VAL A 78 2.67 0.10 28.47
C VAL A 78 2.07 1.44 28.95
N PHE A 79 0.78 1.46 29.29
CA PHE A 79 0.09 2.69 29.71
C PHE A 79 -0.08 2.79 31.24
N ARG A 80 0.86 2.25 32.04
CA ARG A 80 0.79 2.27 33.51
C ARG A 80 0.67 3.70 34.05
N ASP A 81 1.44 4.62 33.50
CA ASP A 81 1.54 6.01 33.98
C ASP A 81 0.62 6.98 33.21
N ARG A 82 -0.12 6.48 32.20
CA ARG A 82 -0.99 7.27 31.33
C ARG A 82 -2.46 6.85 31.48
N ALA A 83 -3.04 7.18 32.63
CA ALA A 83 -4.39 6.78 33.01
C ALA A 83 -5.48 7.16 31.98
N ALA A 84 -5.38 8.35 31.37
CA ALA A 84 -6.30 8.81 30.34
C ALA A 84 -6.21 7.95 29.06
N GLU A 85 -5.00 7.68 28.56
CA GLU A 85 -4.80 6.84 27.37
C GLU A 85 -5.26 5.41 27.63
N LYS A 86 -4.95 4.87 28.81
CA LYS A 86 -5.39 3.54 29.26
C LYS A 86 -6.91 3.38 29.28
N ALA A 87 -7.65 4.39 29.75
CA ALA A 87 -9.11 4.34 29.78
C ALA A 87 -9.72 4.23 28.37
N LEU A 88 -9.12 4.91 27.39
CA LEU A 88 -9.55 4.91 25.99
C LEU A 88 -9.19 3.62 25.24
N LEU A 89 -8.27 2.82 25.78
CA LEU A 89 -7.84 1.54 25.21
C LEU A 89 -8.51 0.32 25.85
N LYS A 90 -9.44 0.54 26.78
CA LYS A 90 -10.16 -0.54 27.46
C LYS A 90 -10.98 -1.35 26.45
N ASN A 91 -10.84 -2.68 26.52
CA ASN A 91 -11.52 -3.65 25.65
C ASN A 91 -11.17 -3.55 24.14
N LYS A 92 -10.10 -2.86 23.78
CA LYS A 92 -9.58 -2.85 22.41
C LYS A 92 -8.58 -3.99 22.22
N SER A 93 -8.52 -4.52 21.00
CA SER A 93 -7.41 -5.38 20.58
C SER A 93 -6.11 -4.58 20.51
N GLY A 94 -4.97 -5.27 20.48
CA GLY A 94 -3.67 -4.62 20.28
C GLY A 94 -3.64 -3.76 19.02
N GLU A 95 -4.17 -4.26 17.90
CA GLU A 95 -4.28 -3.52 16.63
C GLU A 95 -5.16 -2.27 16.76
N GLY A 96 -6.36 -2.40 17.36
CA GLY A 96 -7.24 -1.26 17.58
C GLY A 96 -6.65 -0.23 18.55
N ALA A 97 -5.78 -0.66 19.46
CA ALA A 97 -5.05 0.26 20.32
C ALA A 97 -4.01 1.07 19.55
N ILE A 98 -3.27 0.43 18.63
CA ILE A 98 -2.31 1.08 17.76
C ILE A 98 -3.01 2.14 16.88
N GLU A 99 -4.14 1.81 16.27
CA GLU A 99 -4.90 2.75 15.44
C GLU A 99 -5.34 4.01 16.20
N VAL A 100 -5.85 3.83 17.42
CA VAL A 100 -6.32 4.94 18.27
C VAL A 100 -5.16 5.85 18.68
N ILE A 101 -4.01 5.26 19.01
CA ILE A 101 -2.81 6.03 19.35
C ILE A 101 -2.25 6.75 18.12
N ASN A 102 -2.24 6.11 16.95
CA ASN A 102 -1.82 6.72 15.69
C ASN A 102 -2.69 7.92 15.33
N HIS A 103 -4.02 7.80 15.45
CA HIS A 103 -4.92 8.93 15.19
C HIS A 103 -4.62 10.13 16.10
N ARG A 104 -4.43 9.89 17.40
CA ARG A 104 -4.07 10.93 18.37
C ARG A 104 -2.70 11.56 18.08
N LEU A 105 -1.75 10.75 17.62
CA LEU A 105 -0.44 11.24 17.25
C LEU A 105 -0.55 12.18 16.05
N CYS A 106 -1.37 11.84 15.05
CA CYS A 106 -1.68 12.73 13.94
C CYS A 106 -2.33 14.05 14.41
N GLU A 107 -3.30 13.99 15.32
CA GLU A 107 -3.90 15.20 15.89
C GLU A 107 -2.86 16.10 16.59
N LYS A 108 -1.96 15.52 17.38
CA LYS A 108 -0.88 16.28 18.05
C LYS A 108 0.10 16.88 17.06
N ILE A 109 0.45 16.16 15.99
CA ILE A 109 1.31 16.68 14.91
C ILE A 109 0.63 17.86 14.22
N ASN A 110 -0.65 17.74 13.89
CA ASN A 110 -1.41 18.82 13.26
C ASN A 110 -1.42 20.06 14.14
N ARG A 111 -1.71 19.92 15.45
CA ARG A 111 -1.65 21.04 16.40
C ARG A 111 -0.28 21.70 16.48
N LEU A 112 0.79 20.91 16.44
CA LEU A 112 2.16 21.43 16.45
C LEU A 112 2.49 22.19 15.15
N ASN A 113 2.01 21.69 14.01
CA ASN A 113 2.16 22.38 12.72
C ASN A 113 1.35 23.68 12.69
N ASP A 114 0.14 23.68 13.24
CA ASP A 114 -0.68 24.88 13.36
C ASP A 114 0.00 25.94 14.24
N LEU A 115 0.55 25.54 15.39
CA LEU A 115 1.32 26.44 16.25
C LEU A 115 2.54 27.01 15.54
N LYS A 116 3.30 26.18 14.81
CA LYS A 116 4.43 26.65 13.99
C LYS A 116 3.98 27.66 12.95
N HIS A 117 2.89 27.39 12.24
CA HIS A 117 2.33 28.30 11.25
C HIS A 117 1.89 29.62 11.89
N GLN A 118 1.20 29.57 13.04
CA GLN A 118 0.75 30.76 13.77
C GLN A 118 1.92 31.63 14.25
N VAL A 119 3.02 31.01 14.72
CA VAL A 119 4.25 31.73 15.07
C VAL A 119 4.83 32.42 13.83
N GLU A 120 4.90 31.72 12.70
CA GLU A 120 5.47 32.26 11.47
C GLU A 120 4.65 33.41 10.89
N VAL A 121 3.31 33.29 10.90
CA VAL A 121 2.41 34.37 10.45
C VAL A 121 2.55 35.60 11.34
N ARG A 122 2.61 35.43 12.66
CA ARG A 122 2.80 36.57 13.59
C ARG A 122 4.16 37.23 13.43
N LYS A 123 5.22 36.47 13.14
CA LYS A 123 6.54 37.02 12.82
C LYS A 123 6.50 37.94 11.61
N ARG A 124 5.92 37.49 10.49
CA ARG A 124 5.79 38.32 9.29
C ARG A 124 4.97 39.57 9.53
N ARG A 125 3.84 39.44 10.25
CA ARG A 125 3.00 40.60 10.59
C ARG A 125 3.76 41.63 11.43
N LEU A 126 4.61 41.16 12.33
CA LEU A 126 5.44 42.01 13.17
C LEU A 126 6.53 42.72 12.35
N GLU A 127 7.18 42.03 11.41
CA GLU A 127 8.13 42.62 10.47
C GLU A 127 7.46 43.68 9.58
N GLU A 128 6.25 43.44 9.08
CA GLU A 128 5.46 44.41 8.31
C GLU A 128 5.15 45.67 9.12
N LEU A 129 4.70 45.52 10.37
CA LEU A 129 4.39 46.66 11.24
C LEU A 129 5.64 47.44 11.63
N GLN A 130 6.77 46.76 11.84
CA GLN A 130 8.06 47.42 12.07
C GLN A 130 8.48 48.27 10.85
N LEU A 131 8.36 47.73 9.64
CA LEU A 131 8.63 48.48 8.41
C LEU A 131 7.71 49.70 8.25
N GLN A 132 6.41 49.56 8.59
CA GLN A 132 5.46 50.68 8.56
C GLN A 132 5.81 51.75 9.59
N TYR A 133 6.18 51.34 10.80
CA TYR A 133 6.65 52.24 11.84
C TYR A 133 7.89 53.02 11.39
N ASP A 134 8.92 52.33 10.85
CA ASP A 134 10.15 52.96 10.36
C ASP A 134 9.86 53.97 9.22
N SER A 135 8.97 53.63 8.30
CA SER A 135 8.53 54.53 7.23
C SER A 135 7.83 55.78 7.79
N LYS A 136 6.95 55.61 8.78
CA LYS A 136 6.22 56.72 9.40
C LYS A 136 7.13 57.63 10.23
N VAL A 137 8.14 57.07 10.89
CA VAL A 137 9.17 57.85 11.58
C VAL A 137 9.97 58.68 10.58
N GLN A 138 10.36 58.11 9.42
CA GLN A 138 11.06 58.85 8.37
C GLN A 138 10.21 59.96 7.76
N GLU A 139 8.91 59.71 7.52
CA GLU A 139 7.96 60.73 7.05
C GLU A 139 7.81 61.87 8.07
N ALA A 140 7.63 61.55 9.35
CA ALA A 140 7.50 62.56 10.41
C ALA A 140 8.77 63.43 10.56
N GLN A 141 9.96 62.82 10.42
CA GLN A 141 11.24 63.53 10.41
C GLN A 141 11.40 64.41 9.17
N GLY A 142 10.97 63.92 8.00
CA GLY A 142 10.96 64.69 6.75
C GLY A 142 10.03 65.90 6.82
N SER A 143 8.82 65.74 7.36
CA SER A 143 7.88 66.85 7.57
C SER A 143 8.41 67.86 8.59
N GLN A 144 9.06 67.43 9.68
CA GLN A 144 9.70 68.35 10.64
C GLN A 144 10.82 69.18 10.01
N ALA A 145 11.61 68.61 9.09
CA ALA A 145 12.68 69.35 8.40
C ALA A 145 12.13 70.40 7.41
N VAL A 146 10.99 70.13 6.76
CA VAL A 146 10.33 71.07 5.84
C VAL A 146 9.66 72.24 6.58
N VAL A 147 9.24 72.03 7.83
CA VAL A 147 8.58 73.03 8.68
C VAL A 147 9.53 74.09 9.23
N GLU A 148 10.84 73.82 9.27
CA GLU A 148 11.83 74.88 9.53
C GLU A 148 11.85 75.96 8.41
N GLU A 149 11.22 75.68 7.24
CA GLU A 149 11.15 76.60 6.09
C GLU A 149 9.75 77.21 5.80
N GLY A 150 8.65 76.81 6.47
CA GLY A 150 7.32 77.40 6.26
C GLY A 150 6.17 76.94 7.21
N ASP A 151 5.19 77.82 7.44
CA ASP A 151 3.92 77.70 8.21
C ASP A 151 3.87 76.75 9.43
N ALA A 152 4.17 77.30 10.62
CA ALA A 152 4.35 76.57 11.88
C ALA A 152 3.07 76.05 12.59
N GLU A 153 1.86 76.40 12.14
CA GLU A 153 0.61 75.97 12.79
C GLU A 153 0.06 74.66 12.20
N ALA A 154 -0.05 74.55 10.87
CA ALA A 154 -0.46 73.32 10.19
C ALA A 154 0.50 72.15 10.51
N ALA A 155 1.79 72.45 10.57
CA ALA A 155 2.84 71.54 10.98
C ALA A 155 2.67 70.91 12.37
N LYS A 156 2.14 71.68 13.33
CA LYS A 156 1.93 71.20 14.69
C LYS A 156 0.77 70.22 14.73
N GLU A 157 -0.33 70.52 14.03
CA GLU A 157 -1.48 69.63 13.95
C GLU A 157 -1.12 68.31 13.23
N GLU A 158 -0.36 68.38 12.13
CA GLU A 158 0.18 67.20 11.45
C GLU A 158 1.15 66.40 12.33
N GLY A 159 2.01 67.07 13.10
CA GLY A 159 2.89 66.42 14.07
C GLY A 159 2.16 65.67 15.17
N PHE A 160 1.09 66.24 15.75
CA PHE A 160 0.28 65.56 16.76
C PHE A 160 -0.46 64.34 16.21
N THR A 161 -0.95 64.42 14.97
CA THR A 161 -1.62 63.26 14.32
C THR A 161 -0.63 62.15 13.97
N ALA A 162 0.56 62.49 13.46
CA ALA A 162 1.63 61.52 13.21
C ALA A 162 2.13 60.85 14.50
N GLN A 163 2.32 61.62 15.58
CA GLN A 163 2.71 61.08 16.89
C GLN A 163 1.68 60.09 17.42
N THR A 164 0.39 60.44 17.35
CA THR A 164 -0.70 59.54 17.77
C THR A 164 -0.72 58.24 16.95
N GLN A 165 -0.45 58.33 15.64
CA GLN A 165 -0.35 57.14 14.77
C GLN A 165 0.87 56.28 15.12
N LEU A 166 2.03 56.87 15.40
CA LEU A 166 3.21 56.15 15.86
C LEU A 166 2.96 55.45 17.20
N ASP A 167 2.34 56.12 18.16
CA ASP A 167 1.99 55.53 19.47
C ASP A 167 1.04 54.32 19.29
N THR A 168 0.09 54.39 18.35
CA THR A 168 -0.79 53.24 18.05
C THR A 168 -0.07 52.07 17.41
N LEU A 169 0.87 52.33 16.49
CA LEU A 169 1.69 51.30 15.86
C LEU A 169 2.64 50.66 16.87
N GLU A 170 3.27 51.44 17.75
CA GLU A 170 4.13 50.95 18.83
C GLU A 170 3.35 50.03 19.78
N ALA A 171 2.15 50.44 20.19
CA ALA A 171 1.29 49.63 21.03
C ALA A 171 0.92 48.29 20.36
N GLU A 172 0.63 48.29 19.05
CA GLU A 172 0.34 47.07 18.30
C GLU A 172 1.56 46.15 18.15
N ILE A 173 2.74 46.73 17.87
CA ILE A 173 4.01 45.99 17.78
C ILE A 173 4.36 45.34 19.12
N LEU A 174 4.18 46.05 20.23
CA LEU A 174 4.43 45.51 21.58
C LEU A 174 3.44 44.38 21.91
N ARG A 175 2.16 44.54 21.56
CA ARG A 175 1.14 43.52 21.74
C ARG A 175 1.48 42.24 20.96
N LEU A 176 1.85 42.38 19.69
CA LEU A 176 2.23 41.24 18.85
C LEU A 176 3.53 40.59 19.29
N HIS A 177 4.53 41.36 19.78
CA HIS A 177 5.72 40.79 20.40
C HIS A 177 5.37 39.88 21.57
N HIS A 178 4.47 40.32 22.46
CA HIS A 178 4.06 39.52 23.61
C HIS A 178 3.32 38.24 23.21
N GLU A 179 2.37 38.34 22.26
CA GLU A 179 1.68 37.16 21.72
C GLU A 179 2.64 36.16 21.06
N LEU A 180 3.58 36.68 20.27
CA LEU A 180 4.56 35.89 19.54
C LEU A 180 5.53 35.20 20.51
N HIS A 181 5.99 35.91 21.54
CA HIS A 181 6.80 35.31 22.60
C HIS A 181 6.04 34.18 23.32
N GLY A 182 4.76 34.39 23.66
CA GLY A 182 3.92 33.36 24.26
C GLY A 182 3.76 32.11 23.39
N LEU A 183 3.48 32.30 22.09
CA LEU A 183 3.34 31.19 21.14
C LEU A 183 4.67 30.49 20.86
N GLN A 184 5.79 31.22 20.83
CA GLN A 184 7.12 30.63 20.73
C GLN A 184 7.44 29.77 21.94
N ALA A 185 7.13 30.23 23.17
CA ALA A 185 7.32 29.45 24.39
C ALA A 185 6.48 28.16 24.37
N MET A 186 5.21 28.22 23.93
CA MET A 186 4.38 27.03 23.78
C MET A 186 4.92 26.06 22.71
N ASN A 187 5.42 26.59 21.59
CA ASN A 187 5.99 25.78 20.51
C ASN A 187 7.32 25.12 20.94
N THR A 188 8.19 25.82 21.67
CA THR A 188 9.43 25.25 22.19
C THR A 188 9.13 24.18 23.24
N GLU A 189 8.18 24.40 24.14
CA GLU A 189 7.73 23.38 25.10
C GLU A 189 7.16 22.14 24.39
N ALA A 190 6.32 22.33 23.37
CA ALA A 190 5.78 21.24 22.56
C ALA A 190 6.88 20.45 21.81
N GLN A 191 7.94 21.13 21.36
CA GLN A 191 9.09 20.48 20.72
C GLN A 191 9.93 19.69 21.74
N VAL A 192 10.24 20.29 22.89
CA VAL A 192 11.01 19.64 23.96
C VAL A 192 10.28 18.39 24.47
N THR A 193 8.97 18.48 24.71
CA THR A 193 8.17 17.33 25.16
C THR A 193 8.12 16.22 24.11
N ARG A 194 8.04 16.56 22.82
CA ARG A 194 8.14 15.59 21.72
C ARG A 194 9.52 14.91 21.68
N ASP A 195 10.58 15.69 21.79
CA ASP A 195 11.95 15.19 21.67
C ASP A 195 12.32 14.30 22.88
N ALA A 196 11.90 14.68 24.08
CA ALA A 196 12.02 13.84 25.28
C ALA A 196 11.24 12.52 25.15
N ALA A 197 10.02 12.56 24.60
CA ALA A 197 9.25 11.34 24.36
C ALA A 197 9.90 10.43 23.29
N ARG A 198 10.52 11.02 22.26
CA ARG A 198 11.25 10.29 21.22
C ARG A 198 12.50 9.61 21.78
N GLU A 199 13.24 10.30 22.64
CA GLU A 199 14.41 9.74 23.32
C GLU A 199 14.02 8.58 24.25
N GLN A 200 12.93 8.73 25.03
CA GLN A 200 12.40 7.64 25.84
C GLN A 200 12.02 6.40 25.00
N LEU A 201 11.40 6.61 23.84
CA LEU A 201 11.06 5.51 22.93
C LEU A 201 12.33 4.81 22.42
N GLN A 202 13.34 5.56 21.99
CA GLN A 202 14.61 4.99 21.53
C GLN A 202 15.28 4.14 22.61
N LEU A 203 15.32 4.63 23.86
CA LEU A 203 15.88 3.88 24.98
C LEU A 203 15.12 2.56 25.24
N GLN A 204 13.80 2.57 25.11
CA GLN A 204 12.98 1.35 25.24
C GLN A 204 13.21 0.38 24.08
N GLU A 205 13.26 0.88 22.84
CA GLU A 205 13.57 0.06 21.65
C GLU A 205 14.95 -0.61 21.77
N ASP A 206 15.96 0.14 22.20
CA ASP A 206 17.31 -0.40 22.44
C ASP A 206 17.34 -1.44 23.56
N SER A 207 16.51 -1.29 24.60
CA SER A 207 16.37 -2.29 25.65
C SER A 207 15.73 -3.57 25.12
N VAL A 208 14.62 -3.46 24.39
CA VAL A 208 13.94 -4.62 23.79
C VAL A 208 14.85 -5.33 22.79
N TYR A 209 15.61 -4.58 22.01
CA TYR A 209 16.57 -5.14 21.06
C TYR A 209 17.68 -5.93 21.78
N ARG A 210 18.25 -5.36 22.86
CA ARG A 210 19.24 -6.06 23.70
C ARG A 210 18.65 -7.33 24.34
N ASP A 211 17.44 -7.25 24.89
CA ASP A 211 16.77 -8.41 25.48
C ASP A 211 16.56 -9.50 24.43
N ARG A 212 16.08 -9.13 23.23
CA ARG A 212 15.91 -10.06 22.12
C ARG A 212 17.21 -10.75 21.73
N GLN A 213 18.31 -9.99 21.62
CA GLN A 213 19.64 -10.57 21.35
C GLN A 213 20.05 -11.57 22.44
N MET A 214 19.85 -11.24 23.71
CA MET A 214 20.12 -12.14 24.82
C MET A 214 19.27 -13.42 24.76
N TRP A 215 17.99 -13.30 24.43
CA TRP A 215 17.09 -14.43 24.23
C TRP A 215 17.50 -15.30 23.04
N GLU A 216 17.91 -14.69 21.93
CA GLU A 216 18.39 -15.40 20.74
C GLU A 216 19.67 -16.17 21.03
N LEU A 217 20.63 -15.57 21.76
CA LEU A 217 21.85 -16.25 22.22
C LEU A 217 21.52 -17.44 23.12
N LYS A 218 20.64 -17.26 24.11
CA LYS A 218 20.22 -18.33 25.01
C LYS A 218 19.48 -19.45 24.27
N LEU A 219 18.65 -19.10 23.29
CA LEU A 219 17.96 -20.08 22.44
C LEU A 219 18.95 -20.87 21.60
N MET A 220 19.95 -20.22 21.01
CA MET A 220 21.03 -20.88 20.26
C MET A 220 21.81 -21.85 21.14
N GLU A 221 22.13 -21.45 22.38
CA GLU A 221 22.81 -22.34 23.34
C GLU A 221 21.95 -23.56 23.71
N LEU A 222 20.66 -23.37 23.98
CA LEU A 222 19.73 -24.48 24.25
C LEU A 222 19.56 -25.41 23.05
N LYS A 223 19.52 -24.86 21.82
CA LYS A 223 19.49 -25.66 20.59
C LYS A 223 20.75 -26.49 20.43
N LYS A 224 21.92 -25.89 20.64
CA LYS A 224 23.22 -26.59 20.60
C LYS A 224 23.27 -27.72 21.62
N GLN A 225 22.85 -27.48 22.85
CA GLN A 225 22.78 -28.52 23.89
C GLN A 225 21.81 -29.66 23.52
N ALA A 226 20.68 -29.34 22.88
CA ALA A 226 19.73 -30.35 22.40
C ALA A 226 20.32 -31.17 21.24
N GLU A 227 21.02 -30.55 20.30
CA GLU A 227 21.72 -31.21 19.19
C GLU A 227 22.85 -32.10 19.69
N GLU A 228 23.65 -31.64 20.66
CA GLU A 228 24.70 -32.44 21.30
C GLU A 228 24.14 -33.69 21.98
N ARG A 229 23.03 -33.56 22.72
CA ARG A 229 22.34 -34.71 23.34
C ARG A 229 21.78 -35.67 22.30
N ARG A 230 21.19 -35.17 21.21
CA ARG A 230 20.73 -36.02 20.09
C ARG A 230 21.89 -36.78 19.46
N ALA A 231 23.00 -36.10 19.18
CA ALA A 231 24.18 -36.72 18.60
C ALA A 231 24.85 -37.73 19.56
N GLN A 232 24.75 -37.53 20.88
CA GLN A 232 25.20 -38.52 21.87
C GLN A 232 24.28 -39.75 21.87
N ASN A 233 22.96 -39.56 21.83
CA ASN A 233 22.00 -40.67 21.73
C ASN A 233 22.17 -41.46 20.43
N GLU A 234 22.33 -40.81 19.28
CA GLU A 234 22.59 -41.49 18.01
C GLU A 234 23.90 -42.30 18.06
N ARG A 235 24.95 -41.77 18.70
CA ARG A 235 26.21 -42.52 18.90
C ARG A 235 26.01 -43.72 19.83
N ALA A 236 25.22 -43.58 20.90
CA ALA A 236 24.89 -44.68 21.79
C ALA A 236 24.06 -45.75 21.06
N GLU A 237 23.04 -45.37 20.29
CA GLU A 237 22.25 -46.27 19.46
C GLU A 237 23.13 -47.03 18.45
N ARG A 238 24.03 -46.35 17.74
CA ARG A 238 25.00 -47.01 16.84
C ARG A 238 25.91 -48.00 17.55
N ARG A 239 26.31 -47.75 18.80
CA ARG A 239 27.07 -48.71 19.62
C ARG A 239 26.21 -49.92 19.97
N THR A 240 24.98 -49.71 20.43
CA THR A 240 24.06 -50.82 20.74
C THR A 240 23.68 -51.64 19.52
N LEU A 241 23.54 -51.02 18.34
CA LEU A 241 23.25 -51.72 17.09
C LEU A 241 24.45 -52.57 16.64
N ARG A 242 25.69 -52.08 16.80
CA ARG A 242 26.90 -52.88 16.53
C ARG A 242 27.07 -54.07 17.49
N GLU A 243 26.68 -53.89 18.75
CA GLU A 243 26.72 -54.94 19.77
C GLU A 243 25.61 -56.00 19.57
N ARG A 244 24.52 -55.64 18.87
CA ARG A 244 23.39 -56.53 18.51
C ARG A 244 23.57 -57.32 17.20
N LEU A 245 24.70 -57.21 16.49
CA LEU A 245 25.02 -58.11 15.37
C LEU A 245 25.98 -59.23 15.84
N PRO A 246 25.49 -60.46 16.12
CA PRO A 246 26.34 -61.62 16.14
C PRO A 246 26.56 -62.15 14.71
N LEU A 247 27.80 -62.57 14.45
CA LEU A 247 28.22 -63.36 13.29
C LEU A 247 27.40 -64.66 13.21
N GLN A 248 26.54 -64.81 12.21
CA GLN A 248 26.16 -66.10 11.61
C GLN A 248 25.10 -65.89 10.51
N THR A 249 25.53 -65.84 9.25
CA THR A 249 24.68 -66.14 8.09
C THR A 249 25.56 -66.60 6.94
N GLU A 250 25.75 -67.91 6.84
CA GLU A 250 26.07 -68.58 5.58
C GLU A 250 25.53 -70.01 5.66
N GLU A 251 25.12 -70.52 4.50
CA GLU A 251 24.53 -71.85 4.23
C GLU A 251 23.02 -72.00 4.49
N LEU A 252 22.24 -71.95 3.40
CA LEU A 252 21.55 -73.12 2.84
C LEU A 252 20.64 -72.66 1.67
N LEU A 253 21.24 -72.53 0.49
CA LEU A 253 20.55 -72.61 -0.80
C LEU A 253 21.25 -73.70 -1.61
N SER A 254 20.72 -74.92 -1.60
CA SER A 254 21.06 -75.88 -2.65
C SER A 254 20.03 -77.01 -2.75
N ASP A 255 19.71 -77.30 -4.02
CA ASP A 255 19.31 -78.59 -4.57
C ASP A 255 17.80 -78.89 -4.69
N ALA A 256 17.23 -78.34 -5.76
CA ALA A 256 16.12 -78.93 -6.49
C ALA A 256 16.64 -79.47 -7.83
N GLN A 257 16.83 -80.79 -7.97
CA GLN A 257 16.84 -81.48 -9.28
C GLN A 257 16.49 -82.97 -9.18
N HIS A 258 15.86 -83.46 -10.27
CA HIS A 258 15.60 -84.84 -10.71
C HIS A 258 14.27 -85.47 -10.28
N SER A 259 13.54 -86.25 -11.09
CA SER A 259 13.26 -86.31 -12.54
C SER A 259 12.30 -87.50 -12.73
N LYS A 260 11.25 -87.31 -13.55
CA LYS A 260 10.56 -88.25 -14.46
C LYS A 260 10.31 -89.72 -14.06
N GLY A 261 9.08 -90.21 -14.37
CA GLY A 261 8.92 -91.57 -14.94
C GLY A 261 7.70 -92.37 -14.53
N THR A 262 6.59 -92.13 -15.22
CA THR A 262 5.61 -93.08 -15.80
C THR A 262 5.61 -94.56 -15.37
N GLY A 263 4.42 -95.10 -15.07
CA GLY A 263 4.06 -96.44 -15.56
C GLY A 263 3.32 -97.39 -14.62
N LEU A 264 2.02 -97.57 -14.93
CA LEU A 264 1.26 -98.82 -14.85
C LEU A 264 0.64 -99.26 -13.50
N ARG A 265 -0.67 -98.97 -13.45
CA ARG A 265 -1.75 -99.74 -12.80
C ARG A 265 -1.53 -101.26 -12.83
N ALA A 266 -1.01 -101.80 -11.74
CA ALA A 266 -1.28 -103.17 -11.27
C ALA A 266 -1.01 -103.37 -9.76
N LYS A 267 -0.97 -102.28 -8.98
CA LYS A 267 -0.72 -102.31 -7.53
C LYS A 267 -1.53 -101.25 -6.76
N GLN A 268 -2.63 -100.78 -7.33
CA GLN A 268 -3.31 -99.55 -6.88
C GLN A 268 -4.24 -99.72 -5.66
N LEU A 269 -4.28 -100.90 -5.04
CA LEU A 269 -4.97 -101.11 -3.75
C LEU A 269 -4.04 -101.54 -2.61
N LEU A 270 -2.80 -101.97 -2.90
CA LEU A 270 -1.77 -102.24 -1.88
C LEU A 270 -0.71 -101.13 -1.81
N GLY A 271 -0.51 -100.39 -2.91
CA GLY A 271 0.43 -99.26 -2.98
C GLY A 271 -0.09 -97.97 -2.35
N THR A 272 -1.40 -97.80 -2.16
CA THR A 272 -1.93 -96.68 -1.39
C THR A 272 -1.64 -96.85 0.09
N ALA A 273 -1.74 -98.07 0.63
CA ALA A 273 -1.37 -98.34 2.03
C ALA A 273 0.13 -98.15 2.26
N ALA A 274 0.99 -98.72 1.41
CA ALA A 274 2.44 -98.57 1.54
C ALA A 274 2.93 -97.13 1.29
N ALA A 275 2.34 -96.39 0.34
CA ALA A 275 2.68 -94.98 0.12
C ALA A 275 2.14 -94.07 1.23
N VAL A 276 0.97 -94.38 1.78
CA VAL A 276 0.43 -93.68 2.97
C VAL A 276 1.31 -93.98 4.19
N GLU A 277 1.78 -95.21 4.37
CA GLU A 277 2.74 -95.55 5.43
C GLU A 277 4.08 -94.83 5.25
N GLU A 278 4.66 -94.81 4.04
CA GLU A 278 5.92 -94.12 3.77
C GLU A 278 5.81 -92.59 3.98
N THR A 279 4.71 -91.99 3.51
CA THR A 279 4.44 -90.55 3.74
C THR A 279 4.17 -90.26 5.21
N PHE A 280 3.54 -91.18 5.94
CA PHE A 280 3.30 -91.05 7.37
C PHE A 280 4.58 -91.21 8.19
N GLU A 281 5.49 -92.10 7.79
CA GLU A 281 6.83 -92.24 8.38
C GLU A 281 7.64 -90.95 8.19
N LYS A 282 7.59 -90.35 7.00
CA LYS A 282 8.22 -89.05 6.71
C LYS A 282 7.65 -87.94 7.59
N ILE A 283 6.33 -87.90 7.78
CA ILE A 283 5.68 -86.93 8.68
C ILE A 283 6.08 -87.19 10.14
N LYS A 284 6.14 -88.45 10.57
CA LYS A 284 6.55 -88.86 11.92
C LYS A 284 7.98 -88.42 12.23
N VAL A 285 8.90 -88.58 11.28
CA VAL A 285 10.29 -88.11 11.37
C VAL A 285 10.37 -86.58 11.34
N ALA A 286 9.67 -85.90 10.43
CA ALA A 286 9.70 -84.44 10.29
C ALA A 286 9.07 -83.70 11.48
N THR A 287 8.06 -84.29 12.13
CA THR A 287 7.41 -83.74 13.32
C THR A 287 8.11 -84.15 14.63
N GLY A 288 9.10 -85.04 14.57
CA GLY A 288 9.91 -85.50 15.70
C GLY A 288 9.13 -86.31 16.75
N VAL A 289 8.06 -87.02 16.34
CA VAL A 289 7.13 -87.66 17.27
C VAL A 289 7.22 -89.19 17.19
N THR A 290 7.24 -89.88 18.33
CA THR A 290 7.49 -91.34 18.38
C THR A 290 6.26 -92.21 18.09
N ASN A 291 5.05 -91.67 18.21
CA ASN A 291 3.79 -92.41 18.07
C ASN A 291 2.82 -91.74 17.09
N SER A 292 2.16 -92.55 16.24
CA SER A 292 1.23 -92.11 15.19
C SER A 292 0.08 -91.26 15.72
N ARG A 293 -0.38 -91.52 16.95
CA ARG A 293 -1.46 -90.75 17.59
C ARG A 293 -1.04 -89.33 18.00
N ASP A 294 0.25 -89.12 18.25
CA ASP A 294 0.75 -87.82 18.73
C ASP A 294 1.00 -86.85 17.56
N VAL A 295 1.32 -87.37 16.37
CA VAL A 295 1.29 -86.61 15.11
C VAL A 295 -0.11 -86.05 14.86
N VAL A 296 -1.15 -86.88 15.00
CA VAL A 296 -2.55 -86.47 14.84
C VAL A 296 -2.93 -85.42 15.89
N ARG A 297 -2.50 -85.59 17.15
CA ARG A 297 -2.77 -84.61 18.21
C ARG A 297 -2.12 -83.25 17.95
N ARG A 298 -0.86 -83.21 17.49
CA ARG A 298 -0.18 -81.95 17.14
C ARG A 298 -0.80 -81.29 15.92
N PHE A 299 -1.18 -82.07 14.91
CA PHE A 299 -1.87 -81.54 13.73
C PHE A 299 -3.23 -80.93 14.08
N LEU A 300 -4.01 -81.61 14.93
CA LEU A 300 -5.28 -81.07 15.43
C LEU A 300 -5.08 -79.80 16.27
N ALA A 301 -4.04 -79.75 17.12
CA ALA A 301 -3.72 -78.55 17.90
C ALA A 301 -3.22 -77.38 17.03
N GLN A 302 -2.56 -77.68 15.89
CA GLN A 302 -2.07 -76.68 14.95
C GLN A 302 -3.20 -76.11 14.05
N GLY A 303 -4.31 -76.84 13.90
CA GLY A 303 -5.48 -76.39 13.13
C GLY A 303 -6.02 -75.04 13.62
N ASP A 304 -6.13 -74.86 14.93
CA ASP A 304 -6.62 -73.60 15.52
C ASP A 304 -5.65 -72.44 15.25
N THR A 305 -4.33 -72.69 15.34
CA THR A 305 -3.32 -71.67 15.03
C THR A 305 -3.29 -71.29 13.56
N PHE A 306 -3.53 -72.26 12.66
CA PHE A 306 -3.64 -72.01 11.23
C PHE A 306 -4.86 -71.15 10.90
N GLN A 307 -6.02 -71.47 11.48
CA GLN A 307 -7.24 -70.66 11.31
C GLN A 307 -7.06 -69.23 11.85
N GLN A 308 -6.35 -69.06 12.97
CA GLN A 308 -6.03 -67.72 13.49
C GLN A 308 -5.11 -66.94 12.56
N LEU A 309 -4.08 -67.58 11.99
CA LEU A 309 -3.20 -66.94 11.01
C LEU A 309 -3.96 -66.58 9.73
N GLU A 310 -4.83 -67.45 9.25
CA GLU A 310 -5.68 -67.20 8.08
C GLU A 310 -6.63 -66.02 8.32
N GLN A 311 -7.23 -65.93 9.51
CA GLN A 311 -8.03 -64.78 9.91
C GLN A 311 -7.21 -63.48 10.03
N LEU A 312 -5.95 -63.56 10.46
CA LEU A 312 -5.07 -62.39 10.52
C LEU A 312 -4.64 -61.96 9.12
N THR A 313 -4.39 -62.90 8.20
CA THR A 313 -4.08 -62.58 6.81
C THR A 313 -5.26 -61.92 6.13
N THR A 314 -6.48 -62.44 6.28
CA THR A 314 -7.68 -61.81 5.68
C THR A 314 -7.95 -60.42 6.27
N LYS A 315 -7.82 -60.25 7.60
CA LYS A 315 -7.96 -58.93 8.22
C LYS A 315 -6.91 -57.93 7.74
N ASN A 316 -5.66 -58.37 7.52
CA ASN A 316 -4.61 -57.52 6.98
C ASN A 316 -4.87 -57.16 5.51
N GLU A 317 -5.37 -58.10 4.70
CA GLU A 317 -5.77 -57.85 3.31
C GLU A 317 -6.92 -56.84 3.24
N GLU A 318 -7.95 -57.00 4.06
CA GLU A 318 -9.04 -56.04 4.18
C GLU A 318 -8.55 -54.65 4.62
N ALA A 319 -7.63 -54.58 5.58
CA ALA A 319 -7.04 -53.33 6.04
C ALA A 319 -6.20 -52.65 4.94
N LEU A 320 -5.44 -53.43 4.15
CA LEU A 320 -4.68 -52.91 3.02
C LEU A 320 -5.57 -52.32 1.93
N VAL A 321 -6.70 -52.97 1.62
CA VAL A 321 -7.66 -52.44 0.65
C VAL A 321 -8.25 -51.12 1.14
N ARG A 322 -8.68 -51.06 2.41
CA ARG A 322 -9.22 -49.81 3.01
C ARG A 322 -8.21 -48.67 2.97
N LEU A 323 -6.96 -48.94 3.32
CA LEU A 323 -5.91 -47.92 3.29
C LEU A 323 -5.62 -47.42 1.87
N ARG A 324 -5.72 -48.27 0.85
CA ARG A 324 -5.60 -47.86 -0.56
C ARG A 324 -6.76 -46.99 -1.01
N GLU A 325 -7.98 -47.35 -0.65
CA GLU A 325 -9.17 -46.53 -0.95
C GLU A 325 -9.10 -45.16 -0.26
N GLU A 326 -8.63 -45.12 1.00
CA GLU A 326 -8.38 -43.88 1.73
C GLU A 326 -7.27 -43.03 1.08
N GLU A 327 -6.18 -43.65 0.61
CA GLU A 327 -5.12 -42.96 -0.13
C GLU A 327 -5.64 -42.33 -1.42
N GLU A 328 -6.39 -43.10 -2.23
CA GLU A 328 -6.98 -42.61 -3.49
C GLU A 328 -7.98 -41.46 -3.24
N ALA A 329 -8.80 -41.57 -2.19
CA ALA A 329 -9.73 -40.52 -1.81
C ALA A 329 -9.00 -39.22 -1.39
N LEU A 330 -7.96 -39.34 -0.56
CA LEU A 330 -7.15 -38.19 -0.14
C LEU A 330 -6.39 -37.56 -1.31
N GLN A 331 -5.90 -38.36 -2.26
CA GLN A 331 -5.28 -37.84 -3.49
C GLN A 331 -6.27 -37.05 -4.34
N ALA A 332 -7.52 -37.52 -4.48
CA ALA A 332 -8.55 -36.80 -5.21
C ALA A 332 -8.95 -35.49 -4.53
N GLU A 333 -9.06 -35.48 -3.20
CA GLU A 333 -9.31 -34.25 -2.43
C GLU A 333 -8.17 -33.24 -2.58
N LEU A 334 -6.92 -33.71 -2.54
CA LEU A 334 -5.74 -32.86 -2.72
C LEU A 334 -5.73 -32.23 -4.12
N GLN A 335 -6.00 -33.02 -5.17
CA GLN A 335 -6.11 -32.52 -6.54
C GLN A 335 -7.22 -31.45 -6.66
N GLY A 336 -8.40 -31.70 -6.08
CA GLY A 336 -9.49 -30.73 -6.06
C GLY A 336 -9.11 -29.42 -5.35
N LEU A 337 -8.38 -29.50 -4.24
CA LEU A 337 -7.88 -28.33 -3.52
C LEU A 337 -6.78 -27.59 -4.29
N THR A 338 -5.87 -28.29 -4.97
CA THR A 338 -4.82 -27.64 -5.79
C THR A 338 -5.44 -26.87 -6.95
N TYR A 339 -6.35 -27.48 -7.71
CA TYR A 339 -6.95 -26.80 -8.87
C TYR A 339 -7.89 -25.66 -8.48
N SER A 340 -8.66 -25.81 -7.38
CA SER A 340 -9.51 -24.72 -6.87
C SER A 340 -8.69 -23.58 -6.24
N GLY A 341 -7.58 -23.91 -5.59
CA GLY A 341 -6.61 -22.95 -5.05
C GLY A 341 -5.96 -22.14 -6.17
N GLU A 342 -5.46 -22.80 -7.21
CA GLU A 342 -4.88 -22.15 -8.39
C GLU A 342 -5.88 -21.23 -9.10
N ALA A 343 -7.13 -21.69 -9.31
CA ALA A 343 -8.17 -20.86 -9.91
C ALA A 343 -8.45 -19.57 -9.11
N ARG A 344 -8.46 -19.67 -7.76
CA ARG A 344 -8.63 -18.51 -6.88
C ARG A 344 -7.45 -17.55 -6.94
N VAL A 345 -6.23 -18.06 -6.96
CA VAL A 345 -5.01 -17.23 -7.08
C VAL A 345 -4.97 -16.52 -8.43
N MET A 346 -5.28 -17.21 -9.53
CA MET A 346 -5.35 -16.62 -10.86
C MET A 346 -6.45 -15.55 -10.96
N GLY A 347 -7.61 -15.78 -10.35
CA GLY A 347 -8.68 -14.78 -10.27
C GLY A 347 -8.26 -13.53 -9.49
N ALA A 348 -7.57 -13.71 -8.35
CA ALA A 348 -7.04 -12.60 -7.56
C ALA A 348 -5.94 -11.83 -8.30
N GLN A 349 -5.06 -12.52 -9.04
CA GLN A 349 -4.02 -11.90 -9.86
C GLN A 349 -4.62 -11.05 -10.98
N ARG A 350 -5.63 -11.55 -11.69
CA ARG A 350 -6.34 -10.79 -12.74
C ARG A 350 -7.00 -9.53 -12.18
N LEU A 351 -7.69 -9.64 -11.04
CA LEU A 351 -8.30 -8.48 -10.39
C LEU A 351 -7.24 -7.43 -10.00
N LEU A 352 -6.09 -7.86 -9.49
CA LEU A 352 -4.98 -6.96 -9.19
C LEU A 352 -4.41 -6.27 -10.43
N GLU A 353 -4.33 -6.98 -11.56
CA GLU A 353 -3.90 -6.40 -12.84
C GLU A 353 -4.90 -5.37 -13.37
N GLU A 354 -6.20 -5.63 -13.27
CA GLU A 354 -7.27 -4.69 -13.62
C GLU A 354 -7.21 -3.43 -12.76
N LEU A 355 -7.10 -3.57 -11.43
CA LEU A 355 -6.96 -2.44 -10.52
C LEU A 355 -5.69 -1.62 -10.80
N ARG A 356 -4.57 -2.28 -11.11
CA ARG A 356 -3.34 -1.60 -11.54
C ARG A 356 -3.51 -0.87 -12.87
N ALA A 357 -4.26 -1.42 -13.81
CA ALA A 357 -4.57 -0.76 -15.07
C ALA A 357 -5.44 0.49 -14.85
N HIS A 358 -6.48 0.41 -14.02
CA HIS A 358 -7.28 1.57 -13.65
C HIS A 358 -6.46 2.65 -12.95
N LEU A 359 -5.60 2.27 -12.00
CA LEU A 359 -4.71 3.23 -11.34
C LEU A 359 -3.82 3.98 -12.35
N ARG A 360 -3.20 3.26 -13.29
CA ARG A 360 -2.37 3.87 -14.34
C ARG A 360 -3.17 4.83 -15.23
N GLN A 361 -4.42 4.47 -15.54
CA GLN A 361 -5.29 5.31 -16.35
C GLN A 361 -5.65 6.61 -15.62
N GLU A 362 -5.98 6.53 -14.33
CA GLU A 362 -6.26 7.71 -13.49
C GLU A 362 -5.02 8.58 -13.28
N GLU A 363 -3.84 7.98 -13.09
CA GLU A 363 -2.57 8.71 -13.03
C GLU A 363 -2.30 9.48 -14.34
N MET A 364 -2.56 8.86 -15.49
CA MET A 364 -2.39 9.52 -16.79
C MET A 364 -3.38 10.67 -16.98
N GLN A 365 -4.65 10.51 -16.57
CA GLN A 365 -5.65 11.57 -16.60
C GLN A 365 -5.28 12.73 -15.66
N ARG A 366 -4.77 12.43 -14.47
CA ARG A 366 -4.28 13.44 -13.54
C ARG A 366 -3.11 14.22 -14.14
N ASP A 367 -2.17 13.54 -14.80
CA ASP A 367 -1.00 14.18 -15.40
C ASP A 367 -1.37 15.04 -16.60
N THR A 368 -2.35 14.64 -17.42
CA THR A 368 -2.84 15.48 -18.51
C THR A 368 -3.56 16.73 -17.98
N ALA A 369 -4.41 16.59 -16.95
CA ALA A 369 -5.08 17.71 -16.32
C ALA A 369 -4.08 18.68 -15.66
N LYS A 370 -3.03 18.18 -14.99
CA LYS A 370 -1.94 19.00 -14.43
C LYS A 370 -1.22 19.79 -15.50
N ARG A 371 -0.83 19.16 -16.62
CA ARG A 371 -0.18 19.87 -17.74
C ARG A 371 -1.08 20.95 -18.34
N GLN A 372 -2.38 20.72 -18.41
CA GLN A 372 -3.34 21.73 -18.87
C GLN A 372 -3.43 22.90 -17.88
N LEU A 373 -3.50 22.62 -16.57
CA LEU A 373 -3.50 23.63 -15.51
C LEU A 373 -2.21 24.46 -15.54
N ASP A 374 -1.04 23.83 -15.67
CA ASP A 374 0.25 24.51 -15.73
C ASP A 374 0.33 25.44 -16.96
N LYS A 375 -0.19 24.98 -18.10
CA LYS A 375 -0.27 25.79 -19.33
C LYS A 375 -1.16 27.03 -19.12
N VAL A 376 -2.35 26.86 -18.55
CA VAL A 376 -3.28 27.97 -18.27
C VAL A 376 -2.67 28.94 -17.26
N THR A 377 -2.06 28.42 -16.18
CA THR A 377 -1.40 29.22 -15.14
C THR A 377 -0.28 30.07 -15.73
N ARG A 378 0.55 29.51 -16.62
CA ARG A 378 1.61 30.26 -17.31
C ARG A 378 1.05 31.38 -18.19
N VAL A 379 -0.03 31.12 -18.94
CA VAL A 379 -0.69 32.15 -19.76
C VAL A 379 -1.27 33.25 -18.88
N LEU A 380 -1.94 32.91 -17.78
CA LEU A 380 -2.52 33.87 -16.84
C LEU A 380 -1.45 34.72 -16.13
N LEU A 381 -0.31 34.13 -15.76
CA LEU A 381 0.82 34.89 -15.19
C LEU A 381 1.37 35.93 -16.18
N VAL A 382 1.54 35.54 -17.45
CA VAL A 382 1.99 36.47 -18.50
C VAL A 382 0.94 37.56 -18.76
N ALA A 383 -0.34 37.20 -18.80
CA ALA A 383 -1.43 38.16 -18.94
C ALA A 383 -1.45 39.16 -17.77
N LYS A 384 -1.38 38.67 -16.52
CA LYS A 384 -1.29 39.50 -15.31
C LYS A 384 -0.14 40.51 -15.40
N ALA A 385 1.06 40.04 -15.71
CA ALA A 385 2.22 40.92 -15.86
C ALA A 385 2.02 41.96 -16.98
N GLY A 386 1.36 41.58 -18.08
CA GLY A 386 0.98 42.49 -19.16
C GLY A 386 0.01 43.59 -18.71
N VAL A 387 -1.01 43.23 -17.94
CA VAL A 387 -1.99 44.20 -17.37
C VAL A 387 -1.32 45.12 -16.35
N GLU A 388 -0.49 44.59 -15.46
CA GLU A 388 0.27 45.40 -14.49
C GLU A 388 1.21 46.41 -15.18
N HIS A 389 1.84 46.01 -16.28
CA HIS A 389 2.69 46.89 -17.07
C HIS A 389 1.89 47.96 -17.82
N LEU A 390 0.71 47.61 -18.36
CA LEU A 390 -0.20 48.60 -18.94
C LEU A 390 -0.66 49.61 -17.87
N ALA A 391 -1.06 49.14 -16.69
CA ALA A 391 -1.46 50.00 -15.59
C ALA A 391 -0.34 50.95 -15.16
N SER A 392 0.90 50.45 -15.08
CA SER A 392 2.07 51.28 -14.77
C SER A 392 2.29 52.41 -15.79
N LYS A 393 1.97 52.20 -17.08
CA LYS A 393 2.11 53.24 -18.11
C LYS A 393 1.03 54.32 -18.00
N VAL A 394 -0.16 53.94 -17.56
CA VAL A 394 -1.35 54.81 -17.52
C VAL A 394 -1.53 55.42 -16.11
N GLN A 395 -0.64 55.12 -15.16
CA GLN A 395 -0.73 55.53 -13.75
C GLN A 395 -0.84 57.05 -13.53
N HIS A 396 -0.33 57.86 -14.47
CA HIS A 396 -0.29 59.32 -14.35
C HIS A 396 -1.58 60.02 -14.83
N ILE A 397 -2.52 59.26 -15.40
CA ILE A 397 -3.82 59.77 -15.85
C ILE A 397 -4.79 59.70 -14.68
N TRP A 398 -5.33 60.85 -14.30
CA TRP A 398 -6.26 61.01 -13.18
C TRP A 398 -7.70 60.90 -13.68
N LEU A 399 -8.45 59.98 -13.08
CA LEU A 399 -9.89 59.85 -13.33
C LEU A 399 -10.63 60.85 -12.44
N GLU A 400 -11.29 61.84 -13.05
CA GLU A 400 -12.10 62.84 -12.32
C GLU A 400 -13.46 62.27 -11.88
N SER A 401 -13.97 61.25 -12.57
CA SER A 401 -15.23 60.59 -12.27
C SER A 401 -15.27 59.17 -12.85
N GLY A 402 -15.81 58.19 -12.10
CA GLY A 402 -15.85 56.79 -12.50
C GLY A 402 -15.83 55.81 -11.31
N ARG A 403 -15.92 54.50 -11.59
CA ARG A 403 -15.91 53.45 -10.55
C ARG A 403 -14.54 53.34 -9.88
N PHE A 404 -13.47 53.73 -10.58
CA PHE A 404 -12.08 53.65 -10.12
C PHE A 404 -11.44 55.03 -9.87
N ALA A 405 -12.22 56.09 -9.71
CA ALA A 405 -11.74 57.45 -9.37
C ALA A 405 -11.18 57.57 -7.93
N GLY A 406 -10.90 56.45 -7.27
CA GLY A 406 -10.52 56.35 -5.86
C GLY A 406 -9.25 55.52 -5.63
N ALA A 407 -9.21 54.76 -4.54
CA ALA A 407 -8.05 53.95 -4.17
C ALA A 407 -7.76 52.84 -5.21
N PRO A 408 -6.47 52.53 -5.46
CA PRO A 408 -6.10 51.47 -6.39
C PRO A 408 -6.63 50.10 -5.95
N PRO A 409 -6.92 49.19 -6.90
CA PRO A 409 -7.49 47.88 -6.61
C PRO A 409 -6.58 47.07 -5.69
N ASP A 410 -7.20 46.32 -4.78
CA ASP A 410 -6.50 45.54 -3.77
C ASP A 410 -5.75 44.35 -4.40
N LYS A 411 -4.43 44.31 -4.23
CA LYS A 411 -3.55 43.25 -4.74
C LYS A 411 -3.87 41.86 -4.15
N ALA A 412 -4.54 41.80 -3.01
CA ALA A 412 -4.93 40.55 -2.35
C ALA A 412 -6.28 40.00 -2.84
N ALA A 413 -7.07 40.79 -3.56
CA ALA A 413 -8.37 40.36 -4.07
C ALA A 413 -8.21 39.33 -5.21
N GLY A 414 -9.08 38.32 -5.23
CA GLY A 414 -9.11 37.32 -6.32
C GLY A 414 -9.38 37.94 -7.68
N ASP A 415 -10.10 39.06 -7.71
CA ASP A 415 -10.50 39.79 -8.92
C ASP A 415 -9.52 40.92 -9.30
N TYR A 416 -8.39 41.06 -8.60
CA TYR A 416 -7.41 42.14 -8.77
C TYR A 416 -7.03 42.41 -10.24
N VAL A 417 -6.73 41.36 -11.01
CA VAL A 417 -6.29 41.52 -12.42
C VAL A 417 -7.43 42.04 -13.30
N LEU A 418 -8.67 41.66 -13.01
CA LEU A 418 -9.85 42.11 -13.74
C LEU A 418 -10.19 43.56 -13.38
N GLU A 419 -10.11 43.91 -12.09
CA GLU A 419 -10.31 45.29 -11.62
C GLU A 419 -9.23 46.23 -12.16
N LEU A 420 -7.96 45.80 -12.14
CA LEU A 420 -6.85 46.57 -12.72
C LEU A 420 -7.02 46.75 -14.22
N LEU A 421 -7.47 45.72 -14.94
CA LEU A 421 -7.76 45.82 -16.37
C LEU A 421 -8.89 46.83 -16.64
N ALA A 422 -9.98 46.76 -15.88
CA ALA A 422 -11.11 47.70 -16.00
C ALA A 422 -10.70 49.15 -15.68
N GLU A 423 -9.86 49.37 -14.66
CA GLU A 423 -9.30 50.69 -14.36
C GLU A 423 -8.45 51.21 -15.52
N THR A 424 -7.58 50.37 -16.08
CA THR A 424 -6.76 50.78 -17.24
C THR A 424 -7.61 51.10 -18.47
N GLU A 425 -8.72 50.39 -18.67
CA GLU A 425 -9.66 50.64 -19.75
C GLU A 425 -10.34 52.01 -19.58
N GLU A 426 -10.88 52.32 -18.38
CA GLU A 426 -11.50 53.63 -18.10
C GLU A 426 -10.52 54.78 -18.36
N LYS A 427 -9.27 54.66 -17.88
CA LYS A 427 -8.24 55.69 -18.11
C LYS A 427 -7.88 55.85 -19.60
N LEU A 428 -7.77 54.75 -20.34
CA LEU A 428 -7.48 54.80 -21.78
C LEU A 428 -8.66 55.40 -22.57
N LEU A 429 -9.91 55.11 -22.17
CA LEU A 429 -11.10 55.70 -22.78
C LEU A 429 -11.18 57.21 -22.53
N GLN A 430 -10.81 57.69 -21.34
CA GLN A 430 -10.72 59.12 -21.06
C GLN A 430 -9.70 59.81 -21.98
N VAL A 431 -8.49 59.25 -22.11
CA VAL A 431 -7.47 59.77 -23.02
C VAL A 431 -7.94 59.76 -24.48
N LEU A 432 -8.62 58.69 -24.90
CA LEU A 432 -9.18 58.62 -26.25
C LEU A 432 -10.24 59.70 -26.50
N ALA A 433 -11.07 60.02 -25.50
CA ALA A 433 -12.04 61.11 -25.59
C ALA A 433 -11.35 62.47 -25.68
N GLU A 434 -10.37 62.75 -24.82
CA GLU A 434 -9.59 64.00 -24.85
C GLU A 434 -8.82 64.20 -26.17
N LEU A 435 -8.31 63.12 -26.75
CA LEU A 435 -7.61 63.13 -28.03
C LEU A 435 -8.56 63.18 -29.24
N SER A 436 -9.85 62.90 -29.07
CA SER A 436 -10.81 62.87 -30.19
C SER A 436 -11.10 64.25 -30.78
N ASP A 437 -10.95 65.31 -29.97
CA ASP A 437 -11.10 66.71 -30.39
C ASP A 437 -9.85 67.30 -31.04
N HIS A 438 -8.74 66.55 -31.12
CA HIS A 438 -7.45 67.03 -31.60
C HIS A 438 -6.95 66.28 -32.84
N ASP A 439 -6.35 66.99 -33.79
CA ASP A 439 -5.83 66.38 -35.03
C ASP A 439 -4.50 65.64 -34.76
N GLN A 440 -4.55 64.30 -34.77
CA GLN A 440 -3.47 63.43 -34.33
C GLN A 440 -2.15 63.65 -35.09
N ARG A 441 -2.22 64.04 -36.37
CA ARG A 441 -1.03 64.31 -37.19
C ARG A 441 -0.29 65.55 -36.75
N GLU A 442 -1.02 66.57 -36.31
CA GLU A 442 -0.46 67.85 -35.86
C GLU A 442 0.17 67.70 -34.46
N LEU A 443 -0.44 66.93 -33.56
CA LEU A 443 0.16 66.59 -32.26
C LEU A 443 1.45 65.78 -32.41
N LEU A 444 1.46 64.79 -33.30
CA LEU A 444 2.68 64.01 -33.56
C LEU A 444 3.80 64.89 -34.13
N GLN A 445 3.47 65.91 -34.93
CA GLN A 445 4.43 66.89 -35.42
C GLN A 445 4.99 67.76 -34.28
N LYS A 446 4.13 68.27 -33.39
CA LYS A 446 4.54 69.04 -32.19
C LYS A 446 5.41 68.23 -31.23
N ILE A 447 5.18 66.93 -31.11
CA ILE A 447 6.04 66.04 -30.30
C ILE A 447 7.43 65.88 -30.92
N THR A 448 7.56 65.98 -32.26
CA THR A 448 8.85 65.93 -32.96
C THR A 448 9.60 67.27 -33.01
N GLU A 449 8.99 68.36 -32.56
CA GLU A 449 9.63 69.68 -32.50
C GLU A 449 10.69 69.73 -31.38
N GLU A 450 11.87 70.26 -31.69
CA GLU A 450 13.01 70.33 -30.75
C GLU A 450 12.68 71.12 -29.48
N GLU A 451 11.78 72.11 -29.56
CA GLU A 451 11.35 72.93 -28.43
C GLU A 451 10.53 72.15 -27.40
N PHE A 452 9.76 71.15 -27.84
CA PHE A 452 9.01 70.25 -26.95
C PHE A 452 9.96 69.31 -26.20
N HIS A 453 10.99 68.80 -26.88
CA HIS A 453 12.04 68.00 -26.27
C HIS A 453 12.87 68.80 -25.26
N ALA A 454 13.20 70.07 -25.56
CA ALA A 454 13.90 70.95 -24.63
C ALA A 454 13.08 71.26 -23.36
N ASN A 455 11.77 71.47 -23.50
CA ASN A 455 10.85 71.66 -22.37
C ASN A 455 10.68 70.40 -21.53
N LEU A 456 10.64 69.22 -22.16
CA LEU A 456 10.64 67.94 -21.46
C LEU A 456 11.97 67.70 -20.73
N GLU A 457 13.10 68.00 -21.36
CA GLU A 457 14.43 67.88 -20.75
C GLU A 457 14.60 68.76 -19.52
N GLY A 458 14.02 69.96 -19.52
CA GLY A 458 13.99 70.86 -18.36
C GLY A 458 13.12 70.39 -17.19
N ARG A 459 12.22 69.42 -17.40
CA ARG A 459 11.31 68.87 -16.37
C ARG A 459 11.71 67.47 -15.88
N LEU A 460 12.84 66.91 -16.32
CA LEU A 460 13.30 65.61 -15.86
C LEU A 460 14.01 65.71 -14.48
N PRO A 461 13.78 64.74 -13.56
CA PRO A 461 14.52 64.66 -12.30
C PRO A 461 16.03 64.51 -12.53
N SER A 462 16.84 65.16 -11.69
CA SER A 462 18.31 65.22 -11.79
C SER A 462 19.03 63.86 -11.74
N ALA A 463 18.33 62.80 -11.33
CA ALA A 463 18.84 61.42 -11.31
C ALA A 463 18.87 60.74 -12.71
N ASN A 464 18.18 61.31 -13.71
CA ASN A 464 18.18 60.75 -15.07
C ASN A 464 19.46 61.11 -15.83
N VAL A 465 20.47 60.24 -15.75
CA VAL A 465 21.68 60.34 -16.58
C VAL A 465 21.43 59.68 -17.94
N ARG A 466 20.99 60.45 -18.93
CA ARG A 466 20.94 59.98 -20.34
C ARG A 466 22.35 59.96 -20.94
N VAL A 467 22.75 58.81 -21.49
CA VAL A 467 23.97 58.69 -22.31
C VAL A 467 23.76 59.49 -23.60
N LYS A 468 24.50 60.58 -23.78
CA LYS A 468 24.49 61.34 -25.04
C LYS A 468 25.13 60.50 -26.14
N LEU A 469 24.33 60.00 -27.07
CA LEU A 469 24.84 59.42 -28.31
C LEU A 469 25.41 60.55 -29.19
N PRO A 470 26.59 60.37 -29.81
CA PRO A 470 27.17 61.40 -30.69
C PRO A 470 26.22 61.67 -31.86
N VAL A 471 25.72 62.90 -31.94
CA VAL A 471 24.98 63.36 -33.12
C VAL A 471 25.96 63.35 -34.29
N ALA A 472 25.66 62.59 -35.33
CA ALA A 472 26.43 62.59 -36.56
C ALA A 472 26.49 64.02 -37.10
N GLN A 473 27.67 64.64 -37.05
CA GLN A 473 27.93 65.93 -37.67
C GLN A 473 27.53 65.84 -39.14
N LYS A 474 26.59 66.70 -39.56
CA LYS A 474 26.32 66.95 -40.97
C LYS A 474 27.67 67.32 -41.61
N GLN A 475 28.06 66.58 -42.64
CA GLN A 475 29.25 66.89 -43.42
C GLN A 475 29.11 68.30 -44.01
N ASP A 476 29.90 69.23 -43.49
CA ASP A 476 30.12 70.52 -44.14
C ASP A 476 30.85 70.25 -45.47
N MET A 477 30.09 70.41 -46.54
CA MET A 477 30.55 70.39 -47.91
C MET A 477 31.29 71.70 -48.19
N TYR A 478 32.62 71.78 -48.04
CA TYR A 478 33.43 72.73 -48.82
C TYR A 478 34.93 72.39 -48.81
N TYR A 479 35.53 72.50 -50.01
CA TYR A 479 36.91 72.23 -50.45
C TYR A 479 37.28 70.73 -50.60
N GLY A 480 37.75 70.25 -51.75
CA GLY A 480 38.31 70.89 -52.93
C GLY A 480 39.50 70.06 -53.39
N GLU A 481 39.34 69.40 -54.54
CA GLU A 481 40.36 68.86 -55.46
C GLU A 481 41.71 68.37 -54.90
N CYS A 482 41.97 67.06 -55.02
CA CYS A 482 43.08 66.49 -55.82
C CYS A 482 43.35 65.05 -55.40
N GLY A 483 43.52 64.15 -56.37
CA GLY A 483 44.17 62.86 -56.11
C GLY A 483 43.53 61.68 -56.82
N ARG A 484 43.90 61.48 -58.09
CA ARG A 484 43.71 60.24 -58.84
C ARG A 484 44.33 59.05 -58.07
N GLY A 485 43.66 57.91 -58.05
CA GLY A 485 44.26 56.66 -57.59
C GLY A 485 43.36 55.44 -57.80
N ARG A 486 43.47 54.81 -58.97
CA ARG A 486 42.93 53.46 -59.24
C ARG A 486 43.59 52.45 -58.31
N VAL A 487 42.82 51.52 -57.73
CA VAL A 487 43.10 50.06 -57.61
C VAL A 487 41.73 49.42 -57.29
N SER A 488 40.94 48.98 -58.28
CA SER A 488 40.97 47.63 -58.87
C SER A 488 40.99 46.48 -57.85
N SER A 489 39.87 45.77 -57.79
CA SER A 489 39.74 44.31 -57.64
C SER A 489 40.47 43.62 -56.48
N ARG A 490 39.72 42.86 -55.69
CA ARG A 490 39.81 41.38 -55.69
C ARG A 490 38.97 40.73 -54.58
N LEU A 491 38.34 39.62 -54.98
CA LEU A 491 37.89 38.48 -54.17
C LEU A 491 36.61 38.78 -53.36
N GLU A 492 35.41 38.46 -53.84
CA GLU A 492 34.93 37.18 -54.36
C GLU A 492 35.16 36.01 -53.39
N GLU A 493 34.03 35.36 -53.09
CA GLU A 493 33.84 34.01 -52.57
C GLU A 493 33.67 33.78 -51.06
N ALA A 494 32.42 33.35 -50.79
CA ALA A 494 32.04 32.21 -49.95
C ALA A 494 32.08 32.42 -48.42
N LYS A 495 31.15 31.92 -47.62
CA LYS A 495 29.97 31.07 -47.81
C LYS A 495 29.27 31.04 -46.44
N VAL A 496 27.94 31.12 -46.45
CA VAL A 496 27.01 30.18 -45.79
C VAL A 496 27.08 29.97 -44.26
N ARG A 497 25.86 30.00 -43.66
CA ARG A 497 25.42 29.79 -42.27
C ARG A 497 25.17 31.13 -41.56
N VAL A 498 23.95 31.48 -41.17
CA VAL A 498 22.82 30.70 -40.63
C VAL A 498 21.50 31.15 -41.24
#